data_AF-A0A351VAD1-F1
#
_entry.id   AF-A0A351VAD1-F1
#
_cell.length_a   1.000
_cell.length_b   1.000
_cell.length_c   1.000
_cell.angle_alpha   90.00
_cell.angle_beta   90.00
_cell.angle_gamma   90.00
#
_symmetry.space_group_name_H-M   'P 1'
#
loop_
_entity.id
_entity.type
_entity.pdbx_description
1 polymer ?
#
loop_
_entity_poly.entity_id
_entity_poly.type
_entity_poly.pdbx_seq_one_letter_code
_entity_poly.pdbx_strand_id
1 'polypeptide(L)'
;TCLNPLHTALAIYGCLLGYTKISDEMKDKQLKKLIEMIGYEEGLPVVVDPGVLNPKEFIDTVLNVRLPNPFMPDTPQRIATDTSQKLAIRFGETIKAYRDSEERNTADLKMIPLVFAGWLRYLMAVDDMGNTFELSPDPMLDTVCPYVADVKLGEVCGVEKRLKPILENKKIFGVNLYE
;
A
#
# COMPACT_ATOMS: atom_id res chain seq x y z
N THR A 1 -3.07 7.78 9.99
CA THR A 1 -4.36 8.26 9.41
C THR A 1 -5.13 7.05 8.92
N CYS A 2 -6.47 7.02 9.01
CA CYS A 2 -7.22 5.79 8.71
C CYS A 2 -7.68 5.64 7.24
N LEU A 3 -7.72 6.72 6.45
CA LEU A 3 -8.21 6.67 5.06
C LEU A 3 -7.08 6.40 4.06
N ASN A 4 -6.03 7.21 4.14
CA ASN A 4 -4.98 7.27 3.12
C ASN A 4 -4.26 5.92 2.89
N PRO A 5 -3.92 5.13 3.93
CA PRO A 5 -3.28 3.83 3.72
C PRO A 5 -4.15 2.89 2.88
N LEU A 6 -5.46 2.87 3.12
CA LEU A 6 -6.40 1.99 2.41
C LEU A 6 -6.48 2.35 0.92
N HIS A 7 -6.56 3.64 0.59
CA HIS A 7 -6.52 4.12 -0.79
C HIS A 7 -5.24 3.71 -1.51
N THR A 8 -4.08 3.79 -0.86
CA THR A 8 -2.81 3.38 -1.48
C THR A 8 -2.77 1.88 -1.73
N ALA A 9 -3.20 1.08 -0.76
CA ALA A 9 -3.27 -0.37 -0.91
C ALA A 9 -4.16 -0.77 -2.10
N LEU A 10 -5.39 -0.23 -2.15
CA LEU A 10 -6.29 -0.43 -3.29
C LEU A 10 -5.65 0.02 -4.59
N ALA A 11 -5.15 1.25 -4.68
CA ALA A 11 -4.59 1.76 -5.93
C ALA A 11 -3.46 0.89 -6.52
N ILE A 12 -2.57 0.36 -5.68
CA ILE A 12 -1.50 -0.54 -6.12
C ILE A 12 -2.08 -1.83 -6.72
N TYR A 13 -2.97 -2.49 -5.98
CA TYR A 13 -3.55 -3.77 -6.41
C TYR A 13 -4.58 -3.60 -7.52
N GLY A 14 -5.32 -2.50 -7.52
CA GLY A 14 -6.24 -2.09 -8.56
C GLY A 14 -5.56 -1.97 -9.91
N CYS A 15 -4.39 -1.33 -9.97
CA CYS A 15 -3.59 -1.29 -11.20
C CYS A 15 -3.11 -2.70 -11.62
N LEU A 16 -2.61 -3.51 -10.69
CA LEU A 16 -2.12 -4.86 -10.98
C LEU A 16 -3.23 -5.83 -11.44
N LEU A 17 -4.45 -5.66 -10.94
CA LEU A 17 -5.60 -6.51 -11.24
C LEU A 17 -6.52 -5.92 -12.32
N GLY A 18 -6.15 -4.79 -12.92
CA GLY A 18 -6.89 -4.17 -14.03
C GLY A 18 -8.19 -3.46 -13.64
N TYR A 19 -8.37 -3.09 -12.37
CA TYR A 19 -9.51 -2.29 -11.93
C TYR A 19 -9.38 -0.82 -12.37
N THR A 20 -10.50 -0.22 -12.77
CA THR A 20 -10.54 1.19 -13.20
C THR A 20 -11.23 2.12 -12.20
N LYS A 21 -11.86 1.56 -11.15
CA LYS A 21 -12.57 2.31 -10.11
C LYS A 21 -12.37 1.68 -8.74
N ILE A 22 -12.10 2.51 -7.74
CA ILE A 22 -11.94 2.07 -6.34
C ILE A 22 -13.22 1.38 -5.82
N SER A 23 -14.40 1.85 -6.21
CA SER A 23 -15.66 1.26 -5.79
C SER A 23 -15.92 -0.13 -6.38
N ASP A 24 -15.29 -0.47 -7.51
CA ASP A 24 -15.35 -1.82 -8.07
C ASP A 24 -14.43 -2.77 -7.30
N GLU A 25 -13.26 -2.31 -6.85
CA GLU A 25 -12.37 -3.10 -5.98
C GLU A 25 -13.03 -3.46 -4.66
N MET A 26 -13.93 -2.60 -4.14
CA MET A 26 -14.69 -2.90 -2.92
C MET A 26 -15.66 -4.08 -3.06
N LYS A 27 -15.92 -4.55 -4.29
CA LYS A 27 -16.68 -5.78 -4.56
C LYS A 27 -15.80 -7.03 -4.54
N ASP A 28 -14.48 -6.87 -4.65
CA ASP A 28 -13.51 -7.95 -4.50
C ASP A 28 -13.33 -8.27 -3.02
N LYS A 29 -13.63 -9.52 -2.65
CA LYS A 29 -13.58 -9.97 -1.25
C LYS A 29 -12.15 -9.95 -0.70
N GLN A 30 -11.14 -10.18 -1.53
CA GLN A 30 -9.74 -10.23 -1.11
C GLN A 30 -9.21 -8.81 -0.90
N LEU A 31 -9.49 -7.89 -1.83
CA LEU A 31 -9.08 -6.48 -1.68
C LEU A 31 -9.80 -5.81 -0.51
N LYS A 32 -11.10 -6.07 -0.34
CA LYS A 32 -11.84 -5.60 0.83
C LYS A 32 -11.24 -6.14 2.13
N LYS A 33 -10.94 -7.44 2.21
CA LYS A 33 -10.33 -8.03 3.40
C LYS A 33 -8.93 -7.47 3.69
N LEU A 34 -8.13 -7.24 2.66
CA LEU A 34 -6.82 -6.60 2.76
C LEU A 34 -6.92 -5.25 3.48
N ILE A 35 -7.78 -4.35 3.00
CA ILE A 35 -7.91 -3.01 3.60
C ILE A 35 -8.62 -3.03 4.95
N GLU A 36 -9.52 -3.97 5.22
CA GLU A 36 -10.11 -4.15 6.55
C GLU A 36 -9.02 -4.52 7.56
N MET A 37 -8.11 -5.44 7.20
CA MET A 37 -6.99 -5.82 8.07
C MET A 37 -5.99 -4.67 8.25
N ILE A 38 -5.58 -3.98 7.17
CA ILE A 38 -4.73 -2.78 7.28
C ILE A 38 -5.39 -1.74 8.18
N GLY A 39 -6.69 -1.56 8.03
CA GLY A 39 -7.46 -0.55 8.72
C GLY A 39 -7.66 -0.85 10.20
N TYR A 40 -8.34 -1.96 10.50
CA TYR A 40 -8.79 -2.30 11.85
C TYR A 40 -7.73 -3.01 12.67
N GLU A 41 -6.91 -3.87 12.07
CA GLU A 41 -6.00 -4.75 12.79
C GLU A 41 -4.59 -4.16 12.90
N GLU A 42 -4.11 -3.46 11.85
CA GLU A 42 -2.76 -2.90 11.82
C GLU A 42 -2.72 -1.38 12.10
N GLY A 43 -3.68 -0.62 11.58
CA GLY A 43 -3.68 0.84 11.66
C GLY A 43 -4.37 1.40 12.90
N LEU A 44 -5.62 1.00 13.13
CA LEU A 44 -6.47 1.53 14.21
C LEU A 44 -5.85 1.36 15.60
N PRO A 45 -5.16 0.25 15.96
CA PRO A 45 -4.65 0.09 17.32
C PRO A 45 -3.50 1.02 17.69
N VAL A 46 -2.88 1.69 16.71
CA VAL A 46 -1.76 2.62 16.91
C VAL A 46 -2.04 4.02 16.36
N VAL A 47 -3.29 4.30 15.97
CA VAL A 47 -3.66 5.63 15.50
C VAL A 47 -3.77 6.58 16.68
N VAL A 48 -3.19 7.77 16.53
CA VAL A 48 -3.40 8.86 17.49
C VAL A 48 -4.85 9.32 17.39
N ASP A 49 -5.57 9.32 18.52
CA ASP A 49 -6.90 9.90 18.61
C ASP A 49 -6.80 11.44 18.52
N PRO A 50 -7.40 12.06 17.49
CA PRO A 50 -7.33 13.51 17.34
C PRO A 50 -8.23 14.27 18.32
N GLY A 51 -9.07 13.58 19.12
CA GLY A 51 -9.97 14.16 20.13
C GLY A 51 -11.21 14.88 19.57
N VAL A 52 -11.24 15.13 18.26
CA VAL A 52 -12.36 15.79 17.56
C VAL A 52 -13.19 14.83 16.70
N LEU A 53 -12.71 13.60 16.50
CA LEU A 53 -13.33 12.59 15.65
C LEU A 53 -12.91 11.21 16.15
N ASN A 54 -13.87 10.31 16.36
CA ASN A 54 -13.57 8.93 16.73
C ASN A 54 -12.89 8.20 15.55
N PRO A 55 -11.66 7.68 15.71
CA PRO A 55 -10.94 7.02 14.61
C PRO A 55 -11.64 5.77 14.08
N LYS A 56 -12.34 5.02 14.95
CA LYS A 56 -13.09 3.84 14.57
C LYS A 56 -14.32 4.20 13.72
N GLU A 57 -15.11 5.17 14.15
CA GLU A 57 -16.27 5.64 13.36
C GLU A 57 -15.84 6.21 12.01
N PHE A 58 -14.70 6.90 11.98
CA PHE A 58 -14.14 7.41 10.73
C PHE A 58 -13.77 6.29 9.78
N ILE A 59 -13.03 5.26 10.22
CA ILE A 59 -12.68 4.14 9.34
C ILE A 59 -13.89 3.30 8.92
N ASP A 60 -14.87 3.14 9.81
CA ASP A 60 -16.16 2.49 9.49
C ASP A 60 -16.87 3.24 8.35
N THR A 61 -16.85 4.57 8.39
CA THR A 61 -17.42 5.42 7.33
C THR A 61 -16.62 5.30 6.03
N VAL A 62 -15.29 5.26 6.10
CA VAL A 62 -14.43 5.10 4.92
C VAL A 62 -14.75 3.78 4.21
N LEU A 63 -14.69 2.67 4.94
CA LEU A 63 -14.83 1.32 4.38
C LEU A 63 -16.24 1.02 3.88
N ASN A 64 -17.27 1.49 4.58
CA ASN A 64 -18.65 1.09 4.28
C ASN A 64 -19.43 2.11 3.45
N VAL A 65 -19.01 3.38 3.44
CA VAL A 65 -19.77 4.45 2.76
C VAL A 65 -18.94 5.10 1.66
N ARG A 66 -17.69 5.48 1.92
CA ARG A 66 -16.91 6.29 0.98
C ARG A 66 -16.30 5.47 -0.14
N LEU A 67 -15.54 4.42 0.19
CA LEU A 67 -14.87 3.58 -0.83
C LEU A 67 -15.87 2.86 -1.74
N PRO A 68 -16.98 2.29 -1.24
CA PRO A 68 -17.94 1.59 -2.09
C PRO A 68 -18.80 2.51 -2.96
N ASN A 69 -18.73 3.84 -2.77
CA ASN A 69 -19.61 4.77 -3.47
C ASN A 69 -19.31 4.81 -4.98
N PRO A 70 -20.23 4.34 -5.85
CA PRO A 70 -19.99 4.25 -7.30
C PRO A 70 -19.94 5.62 -7.99
N PHE A 71 -20.37 6.69 -7.31
CA PHE A 71 -20.37 8.05 -7.84
C PHE A 71 -19.05 8.79 -7.58
N MET A 72 -18.13 8.21 -6.78
CA MET A 72 -16.79 8.77 -6.62
C MET A 72 -15.94 8.47 -7.87
N PRO A 73 -15.33 9.47 -8.52
CA PRO A 73 -14.55 9.29 -9.76
C PRO A 73 -13.12 8.80 -9.50
N ASP A 74 -12.89 8.11 -8.38
CA ASP A 74 -11.57 7.71 -7.93
C ASP A 74 -11.11 6.46 -8.68
N THR A 75 -9.99 6.58 -9.39
CA THR A 75 -9.37 5.48 -10.14
C THR A 75 -8.08 5.03 -9.46
N PRO A 76 -7.70 3.74 -9.59
CA PRO A 76 -6.44 3.22 -9.07
C PRO A 76 -5.24 4.00 -9.60
N GLN A 77 -5.19 4.19 -10.93
CA GLN A 77 -4.14 4.95 -11.61
C GLN A 77 -3.93 6.33 -11.00
N ARG A 78 -5.01 7.11 -10.80
CA ARG A 78 -4.91 8.47 -10.24
C ARG A 78 -4.39 8.47 -8.81
N ILE A 79 -4.77 7.46 -8.02
CA ILE A 79 -4.36 7.36 -6.61
C ILE A 79 -2.93 6.82 -6.48
N ALA A 80 -2.46 5.99 -7.43
CA ALA A 80 -1.12 5.41 -7.46
C ALA A 80 -0.01 6.43 -7.79
N THR A 81 -0.34 7.62 -8.32
CA THR A 81 0.61 8.73 -8.52
C THR A 81 1.39 9.03 -7.24
N ASP A 82 2.69 9.31 -7.30
CA ASP A 82 3.55 9.63 -6.15
C ASP A 82 3.54 8.60 -5.02
N THR A 83 3.35 7.31 -5.31
CA THR A 83 3.32 6.27 -4.26
C THR A 83 4.63 6.24 -3.45
N SER A 84 5.80 6.47 -4.06
CA SER A 84 7.09 6.59 -3.36
C SER A 84 7.09 7.66 -2.25
N GLN A 85 6.28 8.72 -2.41
CA GLN A 85 6.15 9.82 -1.46
C GLN A 85 5.11 9.53 -0.37
N LYS A 86 4.26 8.53 -0.59
CA LYS A 86 3.12 8.18 0.25
C LYS A 86 3.45 7.09 1.27
N LEU A 87 4.31 6.14 0.91
CA LEU A 87 4.54 4.93 1.70
C LEU A 87 5.04 5.24 3.13
N ALA A 88 6.02 6.14 3.27
CA ALA A 88 6.57 6.53 4.57
C ALA A 88 5.50 7.08 5.53
N ILE A 89 4.71 8.06 5.07
CA ILE A 89 3.72 8.72 5.92
C ILE A 89 2.42 7.91 6.12
N ARG A 90 2.13 6.95 5.22
CA ARG A 90 0.91 6.13 5.29
C ARG A 90 1.13 4.82 6.04
N PHE A 91 2.33 4.25 5.99
CA PHE A 91 2.61 2.95 6.57
C PHE A 91 3.83 2.95 7.50
N GLY A 92 4.85 3.76 7.19
CA GLY A 92 6.06 3.88 8.02
C GLY A 92 5.76 4.32 9.45
N GLU A 93 4.81 5.22 9.66
CA GLU A 93 4.40 5.65 11.01
C GLU A 93 3.75 4.51 11.82
N THR A 94 2.97 3.63 11.17
CA THR A 94 2.43 2.42 11.82
C THR A 94 3.56 1.48 12.21
N ILE A 95 4.54 1.25 11.33
CA ILE A 95 5.69 0.39 11.64
C ILE A 95 6.50 0.94 12.82
N LYS A 96 6.76 2.26 12.86
CA LYS A 96 7.42 2.91 14.01
C LYS A 96 6.62 2.70 15.29
N ALA A 97 5.31 2.92 15.25
CA ALA A 97 4.46 2.75 16.44
C ALA A 97 4.45 1.29 16.95
N TYR A 98 4.51 0.31 16.06
CA TYR A 98 4.66 -1.10 16.45
C TYR A 98 6.03 -1.39 17.06
N ARG A 99 7.10 -0.88 16.45
CA ARG A 99 8.48 -1.07 16.93
C ARG A 99 8.72 -0.42 18.29
N ASP A 100 8.16 0.76 18.50
CA ASP A 100 8.39 1.58 19.69
C ASP A 100 7.39 1.23 20.84
N SER A 101 6.50 0.26 20.63
CA SER A 101 5.53 -0.22 21.61
C SER A 101 6.09 -1.35 22.47
N GLU A 102 5.76 -1.36 23.76
CA GLU A 102 6.05 -2.49 24.66
C GLU A 102 5.06 -3.66 24.50
N GLU A 103 3.90 -3.41 23.89
CA GLU A 103 2.79 -4.37 23.80
C GLU A 103 2.63 -4.98 22.39
N ARG A 104 3.37 -4.47 21.40
CA ARG A 104 3.23 -4.87 19.99
C ARG A 104 4.57 -5.26 19.39
N ASN A 105 4.53 -6.07 18.34
CA ASN A 105 5.72 -6.47 17.61
C ASN A 105 5.54 -6.22 16.11
N THR A 106 6.56 -5.68 15.44
CA THR A 106 6.54 -5.48 13.98
C THR A 106 6.32 -6.78 13.21
N ALA A 107 6.66 -7.94 13.78
CA ALA A 107 6.37 -9.26 13.23
C ALA A 107 4.86 -9.58 13.13
N ASP A 108 4.00 -8.85 13.84
CA ASP A 108 2.54 -9.01 13.75
C ASP A 108 1.95 -8.35 12.50
N LEU A 109 2.69 -7.43 11.87
CA LEU A 109 2.29 -6.78 10.62
C LEU A 109 2.42 -7.75 9.44
N LYS A 110 1.34 -7.93 8.68
CA LYS A 110 1.28 -8.84 7.53
C LYS A 110 0.84 -8.13 6.27
N MET A 111 -0.16 -7.27 6.37
CA MET A 111 -0.77 -6.60 5.22
C MET A 111 0.04 -5.39 4.78
N ILE A 112 0.62 -4.61 5.71
CA ILE A 112 1.55 -3.53 5.34
C ILE A 112 2.77 -4.04 4.56
N PRO A 113 3.50 -5.09 5.00
CA PRO A 113 4.54 -5.71 4.19
C PRO A 113 4.03 -6.21 2.83
N LEU A 114 2.82 -6.77 2.78
CA LEU A 114 2.19 -7.19 1.53
C LEU A 114 1.91 -5.99 0.60
N VAL A 115 1.52 -4.82 1.11
CA VAL A 115 1.39 -3.59 0.30
C VAL A 115 2.73 -3.17 -0.28
N PHE A 116 3.82 -3.24 0.50
CA PHE A 116 5.16 -2.92 -0.01
C PHE A 116 5.61 -3.89 -1.10
N ALA A 117 5.37 -5.19 -0.91
CA ALA A 117 5.61 -6.21 -1.95
C ALA A 117 4.76 -5.93 -3.20
N GLY A 118 3.49 -5.57 -3.02
CA GLY A 118 2.58 -5.18 -4.09
C GLY A 118 3.08 -3.94 -4.85
N TRP A 119 3.62 -2.94 -4.16
CA TRP A 119 4.19 -1.76 -4.82
C TRP A 119 5.44 -2.10 -5.63
N LEU A 120 6.34 -2.93 -5.10
CA LEU A 120 7.51 -3.42 -5.85
C LEU A 120 7.08 -4.23 -7.09
N ARG A 121 6.02 -5.04 -6.97
CA ARG A 121 5.40 -5.75 -8.11
C ARG A 121 4.76 -4.79 -9.10
N TYR A 122 4.13 -3.72 -8.63
CA TYR A 122 3.54 -2.66 -9.47
C TYR A 122 4.61 -1.96 -10.30
N LEU A 123 5.80 -1.70 -9.76
CA LEU A 123 6.92 -1.08 -10.49
C LEU A 123 7.42 -1.88 -11.68
N MET A 124 7.06 -3.17 -11.79
CA MET A 124 7.34 -3.98 -12.98
C MET A 124 6.50 -3.56 -14.20
N ALA A 125 5.46 -2.72 -14.03
CA ALA A 125 4.63 -2.19 -15.11
C ALA A 125 3.94 -3.27 -15.97
N VAL A 126 3.67 -4.44 -15.37
CA VAL A 126 2.99 -5.58 -15.98
C VAL A 126 1.86 -6.02 -15.05
N ASP A 127 0.64 -6.19 -15.54
CA ASP A 127 -0.52 -6.62 -14.73
C ASP A 127 -0.48 -8.14 -14.44
N ASP A 128 -1.49 -8.67 -13.74
CA ASP A 128 -1.55 -10.09 -13.38
C ASP A 128 -1.90 -11.00 -14.58
N MET A 129 -2.37 -10.41 -15.67
CA MET A 129 -2.63 -11.08 -16.94
C MET A 129 -1.40 -11.05 -17.87
N GLY A 130 -0.31 -10.42 -17.45
CA GLY A 130 0.92 -10.28 -18.23
C GLY A 130 0.91 -9.12 -19.24
N ASN A 131 -0.10 -8.24 -19.21
CA ASN A 131 -0.15 -7.06 -20.07
C ASN A 131 0.69 -5.93 -19.47
N THR A 132 1.40 -5.19 -20.32
CA THR A 132 2.09 -3.97 -19.88
C THR A 132 1.09 -2.85 -19.63
N PHE A 133 1.33 -2.05 -18.59
CA PHE A 133 0.59 -0.82 -18.32
C PHE A 133 1.54 0.34 -18.01
N GLU A 134 1.08 1.58 -18.19
CA GLU A 134 1.88 2.76 -17.85
C GLU A 134 1.85 2.98 -16.34
N LEU A 135 3.02 3.13 -15.70
CA LEU A 135 3.07 3.51 -14.30
C LEU A 135 2.53 4.94 -14.13
N SER A 136 1.72 5.16 -13.09
CA SER A 136 1.35 6.50 -12.67
C SER A 136 2.59 7.35 -12.40
N PRO A 137 2.55 8.67 -12.69
CA PRO A 137 3.68 9.55 -12.45
C PRO A 137 4.15 9.47 -11.01
N ASP A 138 5.46 9.35 -10.83
CA ASP A 138 6.09 9.31 -9.51
C ASP A 138 7.51 9.88 -9.65
N PRO A 139 7.93 10.80 -8.77
CA PRO A 139 9.22 11.48 -8.90
C PRO A 139 10.42 10.54 -8.74
N MET A 140 10.22 9.32 -8.27
CA MET A 140 11.28 8.35 -8.04
C MET A 140 11.34 7.21 -9.06
N LEU A 141 10.51 7.19 -10.12
CA LEU A 141 10.48 6.07 -11.07
C LEU A 141 11.87 5.73 -11.63
N ASP A 142 12.64 6.73 -12.07
CA ASP A 142 14.01 6.55 -12.59
C ASP A 142 14.96 5.91 -11.57
N THR A 143 14.67 6.11 -10.27
CA THR A 143 15.44 5.52 -9.17
C THR A 143 14.96 4.12 -8.82
N VAL A 144 13.65 3.87 -8.81
CA VAL A 144 13.07 2.63 -8.25
C VAL A 144 12.84 1.52 -9.27
N CYS A 145 12.50 1.86 -10.52
CA CYS A 145 12.26 0.87 -11.58
C CYS A 145 13.49 0.02 -11.91
N PRO A 146 14.74 0.56 -11.91
CA PRO A 146 15.93 -0.26 -12.18
C PRO A 146 16.10 -1.47 -11.25
N TYR A 147 15.58 -1.42 -10.02
CA TYR A 147 15.67 -2.55 -9.08
C TYR A 147 14.82 -3.76 -9.49
N VAL A 148 13.81 -3.56 -10.34
CA VAL A 148 12.87 -4.61 -10.79
C VAL A 148 12.92 -4.86 -12.30
N ALA A 149 13.79 -4.18 -13.04
CA ALA A 149 13.84 -4.23 -14.51
C ALA A 149 14.06 -5.65 -15.08
N ASP A 150 14.82 -6.49 -14.39
CA ASP A 150 15.12 -7.86 -14.80
C ASP A 150 14.17 -8.90 -14.17
N VAL A 151 13.20 -8.47 -13.36
CA VAL A 151 12.25 -9.37 -12.70
C VAL A 151 11.09 -9.64 -13.66
N LYS A 152 10.74 -10.91 -13.85
CA LYS A 152 9.68 -11.32 -14.77
C LYS A 152 8.54 -12.02 -14.04
N LEU A 153 7.32 -11.76 -14.50
CA LEU A 153 6.13 -12.43 -13.98
C LEU A 153 6.25 -13.95 -14.18
N GLY A 154 6.01 -14.71 -13.12
CA GLY A 154 6.09 -16.18 -13.13
C GLY A 154 7.52 -16.75 -13.00
N GLU A 155 8.56 -15.91 -13.00
CA GLU A 155 9.94 -16.35 -12.81
C GLU A 155 10.31 -16.41 -11.32
N VAL A 156 10.83 -17.55 -10.87
CA VAL A 156 11.45 -17.67 -9.55
C VAL A 156 12.89 -17.18 -9.63
N CYS A 157 13.13 -15.96 -9.15
CA CYS A 157 14.46 -15.37 -9.11
C CYS A 157 14.80 -14.82 -7.72
N GLY A 158 16.07 -14.85 -7.36
CA GLY A 158 16.56 -14.20 -6.14
C GLY A 158 16.52 -12.67 -6.31
N VAL A 159 15.54 -12.03 -5.68
CA VAL A 159 15.35 -10.57 -5.72
C VAL A 159 15.94 -9.84 -4.51
N GLU A 160 16.20 -10.55 -3.40
CA GLU A 160 16.56 -9.93 -2.12
C GLU A 160 17.75 -8.98 -2.23
N LYS A 161 18.90 -9.43 -2.78
CA LYS A 161 20.09 -8.57 -2.92
C LYS A 161 19.83 -7.31 -3.75
N ARG A 162 18.93 -7.39 -4.73
CA ARG A 162 18.55 -6.27 -5.60
C ARG A 162 17.59 -5.33 -4.91
N LEU A 163 16.63 -5.87 -4.16
CA LEU A 163 15.62 -5.09 -3.45
C LEU A 163 16.12 -4.52 -2.12
N LYS A 164 17.20 -5.08 -1.55
CA LYS A 164 17.74 -4.63 -0.27
C LYS A 164 17.99 -3.11 -0.22
N PRO A 165 18.68 -2.48 -1.19
CA PRO A 165 18.91 -1.03 -1.16
C PRO A 165 17.63 -0.18 -1.16
N ILE A 166 16.57 -0.60 -1.87
CA ILE A 166 15.28 0.10 -1.85
C ILE A 166 14.57 -0.13 -0.51
N LEU A 167 14.56 -1.37 0.01
CA LEU A 167 13.94 -1.74 1.29
C LEU A 167 14.60 -1.09 2.52
N GLU A 168 15.90 -0.77 2.43
CA GLU A 168 16.63 -0.01 3.47
C GLU A 168 16.37 1.52 3.38
N ASN A 169 15.72 2.00 2.31
CA ASN A 169 15.56 3.43 2.05
C ASN A 169 14.48 4.06 2.95
N LYS A 170 14.93 4.65 4.05
CA LYS A 170 14.09 5.37 5.02
C LYS A 170 13.27 6.53 4.40
N LYS A 171 13.68 7.08 3.25
CA LYS A 171 12.89 8.13 2.57
C LYS A 171 11.61 7.58 1.94
N ILE A 172 11.63 6.34 1.46
CA ILE A 172 10.48 5.69 0.83
C ILE A 172 9.58 5.06 1.89
N PHE A 173 10.15 4.32 2.84
CA PHE A 173 9.37 3.52 3.79
C PHE A 173 9.21 4.17 5.17
N GLY A 174 9.87 5.30 5.44
CA GLY A 174 9.89 5.97 6.74
C GLY A 174 10.76 5.27 7.79
N VAL A 175 11.17 4.03 7.53
CA VAL A 175 12.03 3.16 8.34
C VAL A 175 12.96 2.37 7.42
N ASN A 176 14.00 1.74 7.98
CA ASN A 176 14.76 0.72 7.27
C ASN A 176 14.11 -0.63 7.57
N LEU A 177 13.66 -1.35 6.54
CA LEU A 177 12.92 -2.60 6.72
C LEU A 177 13.79 -3.81 7.09
N TYR A 178 15.12 -3.64 7.15
CA TYR A 178 16.07 -4.64 7.65
C TYR A 178 16.51 -4.40 9.10
N GLU A 179 16.08 -3.30 9.73
CA GLU A 179 16.28 -2.99 11.16
C GLU A 179 15.07 -3.47 11.97
#